data_AF-A0A3G1H355-F1
#
_entry.id   AF-A0A3G1H355-F1
#
_cell.length_a   1.000
_cell.length_b   1.000
_cell.length_c   1.000
_cell.angle_alpha   90.00
_cell.angle_beta   90.00
_cell.angle_gamma   90.00
#
_symmetry.space_group_name_H-M   'P 1'
#
loop_
_entity.id
_entity.type
_entity.pdbx_description
1 polymer ?
#
loop_
_entity_poly.entity_id
_entity_poly.type
_entity_poly.pdbx_seq_one_letter_code
_entity_poly.pdbx_strand_id
1 'polypeptide(L)'
;MVPAEEDLVHHYCPYRHELVCLGRTGAAALLRRTLGFAEDEPAGHLVVLTTRFWKSFYKYGDFTARLAAVDAGVVLGGVLRLAEAEPGPTRLRTGFPGAAVAECLGIATTEDAPWAVLGFGPPAGPRGAASPASVPAPPRALERSRRVKRSAAFDRLQRACQEPAVPPASVADGGPPPPPPLKPVPLAAPRCTALLDLAVRARRASRGARFTGAEVECAALAAVLHTAADALNRLARTGSGPAAHWAAHTRLHCAVHRVSGVAPDWYRYQPEAQALLRTGADADPRCAVTVRKALFAASFNPELAAFTVHVSTPLDWRAWRGPVAYREQQLAVGAAVEAITLAAATERLSGHPVLGFDADLIDRAYRLVDSGHGVQAQICVGAVRTDPQWEMGISQR
;
A
#
# COMPACT_ATOMS: atom_id res chain seq x y z
N MET A 1 -32.81 1.93 25.09
CA MET A 1 -31.74 1.05 25.59
C MET A 1 -31.19 0.30 24.38
N VAL A 2 -30.07 0.77 23.84
CA VAL A 2 -29.46 0.18 22.63
C VAL A 2 -28.94 -1.20 23.03
N PRO A 3 -29.31 -2.29 22.32
CA PRO A 3 -28.70 -3.59 22.59
C PRO A 3 -27.18 -3.47 22.40
N ALA A 4 -26.39 -4.10 23.26
CA ALA A 4 -24.94 -4.07 23.11
C ALA A 4 -24.55 -4.69 21.75
N GLU A 5 -24.27 -3.82 20.77
CA GLU A 5 -23.73 -4.09 19.43
C GLU A 5 -22.29 -4.64 19.46
N GLU A 6 -21.77 -4.94 20.67
CA GLU A 6 -20.36 -4.77 21.03
C GLU A 6 -19.45 -5.94 20.62
N ASP A 7 -19.99 -6.96 19.94
CA ASP A 7 -19.23 -8.06 19.33
C ASP A 7 -19.83 -8.51 17.98
N LEU A 8 -20.41 -7.56 17.24
CA LEU A 8 -20.95 -7.81 15.90
C LEU A 8 -19.90 -7.56 14.81
N VAL A 9 -19.83 -8.46 13.83
CA VAL A 9 -19.05 -8.22 12.62
C VAL A 9 -19.82 -7.31 11.68
N HIS A 10 -19.16 -6.25 11.22
CA HIS A 10 -19.71 -5.29 10.28
C HIS A 10 -18.90 -5.25 8.98
N HIS A 11 -19.59 -5.06 7.86
CA HIS A 11 -19.00 -4.71 6.58
C HIS A 11 -19.18 -3.23 6.29
N TYR A 12 -18.09 -2.52 6.03
CA TYR A 12 -18.18 -1.13 5.57
C TYR A 12 -18.66 -1.06 4.11
N CYS A 13 -19.84 -0.47 3.88
CA CYS A 13 -20.41 -0.26 2.55
C CYS A 13 -20.05 1.14 2.03
N PRO A 14 -19.07 1.26 1.11
CA PRO A 14 -18.61 2.58 0.65
C PRO A 14 -19.67 3.36 -0.14
N TYR A 15 -20.64 2.68 -0.77
CA TYR A 15 -21.71 3.34 -1.54
C TYR A 15 -22.73 4.07 -0.67
N ARG A 16 -22.97 3.57 0.54
CA ARG A 16 -23.94 4.13 1.49
C ARG A 16 -23.29 4.80 2.69
N HIS A 17 -21.96 4.74 2.78
CA HIS A 17 -21.17 5.23 3.90
C HIS A 17 -21.71 4.72 5.25
N GLU A 18 -21.92 3.40 5.36
CA GLU A 18 -22.47 2.77 6.57
C GLU A 18 -21.74 1.47 6.93
N LEU A 19 -21.89 1.07 8.19
CA LEU A 19 -21.49 -0.25 8.68
C LEU A 19 -22.70 -1.19 8.64
N VAL A 20 -22.61 -2.23 7.81
CA VAL A 20 -23.67 -3.22 7.64
C VAL A 20 -23.38 -4.41 8.54
N CYS A 21 -24.25 -4.68 9.52
CA CYS A 21 -24.12 -5.84 10.38
C CYS A 21 -24.25 -7.13 9.56
N LEU A 22 -23.30 -8.06 9.76
CA LEU A 22 -23.26 -9.36 9.08
C LEU A 22 -23.94 -10.48 9.91
N GLY A 23 -24.56 -10.14 11.04
CA GLY A 23 -25.26 -11.11 11.86
C GLY A 23 -24.36 -12.13 12.53
N ARG A 24 -23.09 -11.78 12.77
CA ARG A 24 -22.08 -12.66 13.39
C ARG A 24 -21.70 -12.10 14.76
N THR A 25 -21.79 -12.93 15.79
CA THR A 25 -21.38 -12.63 17.17
C THR A 25 -20.16 -13.45 17.57
N GLY A 26 -19.46 -13.09 18.64
CA GLY A 26 -18.33 -13.88 19.17
C GLY A 26 -17.02 -13.71 18.40
N ALA A 27 -17.02 -12.93 17.32
CA ALA A 27 -15.93 -12.89 16.36
C ALA A 27 -14.71 -12.11 16.88
N ALA A 28 -14.89 -11.05 17.67
CA ALA A 28 -13.76 -10.25 18.13
C ALA A 28 -12.86 -11.05 19.08
N ALA A 29 -13.45 -11.77 20.04
CA ALA A 29 -12.68 -12.59 20.97
C ALA A 29 -11.93 -13.72 20.26
N LEU A 30 -12.59 -14.37 19.28
CA LEU A 30 -11.95 -15.41 18.48
C LEU A 30 -10.81 -14.85 17.62
N LEU A 31 -11.06 -13.73 16.90
CA LEU A 31 -10.03 -13.05 16.11
C LEU A 31 -8.82 -12.66 16.94
N ARG A 32 -9.04 -12.09 18.14
CA ARG A 32 -7.93 -11.72 19.04
C ARG A 32 -7.07 -12.91 19.40
N ARG A 33 -7.67 -14.04 19.76
CA ARG A 33 -6.94 -15.29 20.05
C ARG A 33 -6.21 -15.83 18.81
N THR A 34 -6.89 -15.89 17.66
CA THR A 34 -6.31 -16.39 16.39
C THR A 34 -5.12 -15.55 15.94
N LEU A 35 -5.14 -14.25 16.21
CA LEU A 35 -4.11 -13.30 15.81
C LEU A 35 -3.03 -13.10 16.90
N GLY A 36 -3.13 -13.80 18.02
CA GLY A 36 -2.19 -13.70 19.13
C GLY A 36 -2.13 -12.33 19.79
N PHE A 37 -3.25 -11.60 19.84
CA PHE A 37 -3.33 -10.39 20.67
C PHE A 37 -3.28 -10.78 22.15
N ALA A 38 -2.45 -10.10 22.94
CA ALA A 38 -2.49 -10.29 24.38
C ALA A 38 -3.84 -9.86 24.96
N GLU A 39 -4.25 -10.41 26.10
CA GLU A 39 -5.54 -10.09 26.72
C GLU A 39 -5.64 -8.60 27.08
N ASP A 40 -4.53 -8.01 27.51
CA ASP A 40 -4.38 -6.60 27.87
C ASP A 40 -4.00 -5.68 26.70
N GLU A 41 -3.76 -6.22 25.49
CA GLU A 41 -3.33 -5.42 24.35
C GLU A 41 -4.45 -4.45 23.91
N PRO A 42 -4.25 -3.12 23.95
CA PRO A 42 -5.29 -2.16 23.61
C PRO A 42 -5.53 -2.20 22.10
N ALA A 43 -6.65 -2.81 21.71
CA ALA A 43 -7.16 -2.81 20.35
C ALA A 43 -8.68 -2.96 20.44
N GLY A 44 -9.34 -1.90 20.90
CA GLY A 44 -10.79 -1.85 21.09
C GLY A 44 -11.56 -2.03 19.78
N HIS A 45 -10.95 -1.64 18.66
CA HIS A 45 -11.48 -1.83 17.32
C HIS A 45 -10.56 -2.72 16.50
N LEU A 46 -11.16 -3.62 15.70
CA LEU A 46 -10.45 -4.44 14.72
C LEU A 46 -11.02 -4.14 13.33
N VAL A 47 -10.16 -3.73 12.41
CA VAL A 47 -10.48 -3.59 10.98
C VAL A 47 -9.80 -4.71 10.22
N VAL A 48 -10.58 -5.57 9.57
CA VAL A 48 -10.06 -6.64 8.72
C VAL A 48 -10.15 -6.23 7.26
N LEU A 49 -9.01 -6.21 6.57
CA LEU A 49 -8.94 -5.97 5.14
C LEU A 49 -9.06 -7.30 4.40
N THR A 50 -10.17 -7.46 3.67
CA THR A 50 -10.44 -8.64 2.84
C THR A 50 -10.34 -8.28 1.36
N THR A 51 -9.96 -9.26 0.55
CA THR A 51 -9.90 -9.11 -0.91
C THR A 51 -10.82 -10.11 -1.60
N ARG A 52 -11.79 -9.58 -2.36
CA ARG A 52 -12.67 -10.33 -3.25
C ARG A 52 -12.01 -10.56 -4.59
N PHE A 53 -11.50 -11.77 -4.80
CA PHE A 53 -10.57 -12.06 -5.90
C PHE A 53 -11.11 -11.68 -7.27
N TRP A 54 -12.40 -11.96 -7.52
CA TRP A 54 -13.00 -11.74 -8.84
C TRP A 54 -12.98 -10.28 -9.28
N LYS A 55 -13.00 -9.33 -8.34
CA LYS A 55 -13.04 -7.88 -8.62
C LYS A 55 -11.83 -7.41 -9.41
N SER A 56 -10.68 -8.06 -9.26
CA SER A 56 -9.48 -7.78 -10.05
C SER A 56 -9.23 -8.86 -11.10
N PHE A 57 -9.56 -10.12 -10.79
CA PHE A 57 -9.31 -11.26 -11.68
C PHE A 57 -10.03 -11.15 -13.03
N TYR A 58 -11.23 -10.57 -13.08
CA TYR A 58 -11.98 -10.45 -14.34
C TYR A 58 -11.20 -9.70 -15.44
N LYS A 59 -10.39 -8.71 -15.05
CA LYS A 59 -9.61 -7.83 -15.95
C LYS A 59 -8.16 -8.28 -16.07
N TYR A 60 -7.55 -8.72 -14.98
CA TYR A 60 -6.09 -8.91 -14.91
C TYR A 60 -5.65 -10.37 -14.88
N GLY A 61 -6.56 -11.34 -14.78
CA GLY A 61 -6.22 -12.76 -14.68
C GLY A 61 -5.23 -13.01 -13.54
N ASP A 62 -4.20 -13.82 -13.79
CA ASP A 62 -3.21 -14.21 -12.77
C ASP A 62 -2.38 -13.05 -12.22
N PHE A 63 -2.27 -11.93 -12.96
CA PHE A 63 -1.64 -10.71 -12.45
C PHE A 63 -2.37 -10.12 -11.22
N THR A 64 -3.61 -10.54 -10.98
CA THR A 64 -4.37 -10.23 -9.76
C THR A 64 -3.65 -10.62 -8.49
N ALA A 65 -2.87 -11.72 -8.50
CA ALA A 65 -2.13 -12.15 -7.32
C ALA A 65 -1.20 -11.07 -6.78
N ARG A 66 -0.61 -10.25 -7.67
CA ARG A 66 0.21 -9.10 -7.32
C ARG A 66 -0.64 -7.85 -7.18
N LEU A 67 -1.45 -7.53 -8.19
CA LEU A 67 -2.16 -6.25 -8.27
C LEU A 67 -3.11 -6.04 -7.09
N ALA A 68 -3.91 -7.05 -6.75
CA ALA A 68 -4.83 -6.92 -5.64
C ALA A 68 -4.06 -6.72 -4.32
N ALA A 69 -2.90 -7.37 -4.14
CA ALA A 69 -2.04 -7.18 -2.96
C ALA A 69 -1.51 -5.74 -2.86
N VAL A 70 -1.11 -5.14 -3.97
CA VAL A 70 -0.76 -3.72 -4.02
C VAL A 70 -1.98 -2.85 -3.68
N ASP A 71 -3.15 -3.12 -4.24
CA ASP A 71 -4.39 -2.36 -3.94
C ASP A 71 -4.79 -2.47 -2.46
N ALA A 72 -4.66 -3.65 -1.86
CA ALA A 72 -4.89 -3.85 -0.44
C ALA A 72 -3.84 -3.09 0.40
N GLY A 73 -2.58 -3.03 -0.05
CA GLY A 73 -1.55 -2.21 0.55
C GLY A 73 -1.85 -0.71 0.49
N VAL A 74 -2.43 -0.24 -0.63
CA VAL A 74 -2.88 1.16 -0.79
C VAL A 74 -3.95 1.49 0.26
N VAL A 75 -4.95 0.61 0.43
CA VAL A 75 -5.98 0.76 1.46
C VAL A 75 -5.36 0.69 2.86
N LEU A 76 -4.47 -0.28 3.10
CA LEU A 76 -3.79 -0.45 4.39
C LEU A 76 -3.01 0.80 4.79
N GLY A 77 -2.25 1.42 3.89
CA GLY A 77 -1.52 2.66 4.18
C GLY A 77 -2.44 3.81 4.61
N GLY A 78 -3.62 3.92 3.99
CA GLY A 78 -4.63 4.91 4.37
C GLY A 78 -5.31 4.62 5.71
N VAL A 79 -5.72 3.37 5.93
CA VAL A 79 -6.39 2.94 7.19
C VAL A 79 -5.43 3.00 8.37
N LEU A 80 -4.17 2.60 8.19
CA LEU A 80 -3.13 2.70 9.22
C LEU A 80 -2.92 4.15 9.68
N ARG A 81 -2.88 5.10 8.73
CA ARG A 81 -2.74 6.53 9.05
C ARG A 81 -3.94 7.08 9.82
N LEU A 82 -5.15 6.63 9.48
CA LEU A 82 -6.36 7.01 10.22
C LEU A 82 -6.33 6.44 11.65
N ALA A 83 -5.95 5.17 11.79
CA ALA A 83 -5.88 4.51 13.09
C ALA A 83 -4.83 5.12 14.02
N GLU A 84 -3.69 5.57 13.51
CA GLU A 84 -2.67 6.26 14.33
C GLU A 84 -3.07 7.70 14.72
N ALA A 85 -4.08 8.28 14.05
CA ALA A 85 -4.65 9.56 14.45
C ALA A 85 -5.65 9.40 15.61
N GLU A 86 -6.10 8.17 15.88
CA GLU A 86 -6.94 7.85 17.04
C GLU A 86 -6.10 7.67 18.31
N PRO A 87 -6.63 7.99 19.50
CA PRO A 87 -5.93 7.74 20.75
C PRO A 87 -5.65 6.25 20.98
N GLY A 88 -4.43 5.93 21.43
CA GLY A 88 -4.03 4.59 21.83
C GLY A 88 -3.08 3.91 20.84
N PRO A 89 -2.61 2.69 21.15
CA PRO A 89 -1.70 1.97 20.28
C PRO A 89 -2.40 1.42 19.04
N THR A 90 -1.68 1.46 17.92
CA THR A 90 -2.08 0.79 16.68
C THR A 90 -1.24 -0.47 16.48
N ARG A 91 -1.88 -1.55 16.03
CA ARG A 91 -1.27 -2.88 15.89
C ARG A 91 -1.73 -3.53 14.61
N LEU A 92 -0.80 -3.80 13.71
CA LEU A 92 -1.06 -4.52 12.47
C LEU A 92 -0.64 -5.98 12.62
N ARG A 93 -1.53 -6.89 12.21
CA ARG A 93 -1.26 -8.32 12.06
C ARG A 93 -1.40 -8.70 10.59
N THR A 94 -0.36 -9.30 10.05
CA THR A 94 -0.33 -9.99 8.76
C THR A 94 0.23 -11.39 8.97
N GLY A 95 0.19 -12.24 7.93
CA GLY A 95 0.81 -13.57 8.00
C GLY A 95 0.16 -14.50 9.01
N PHE A 96 -1.15 -14.35 9.24
CA PHE A 96 -1.93 -15.17 10.17
C PHE A 96 -2.59 -16.36 9.47
N PRO A 97 -3.14 -17.34 10.23
CA PRO A 97 -3.94 -18.44 9.69
C PRO A 97 -5.21 -17.91 8.99
N GLY A 98 -5.14 -17.75 7.67
CA GLY A 98 -6.15 -17.09 6.86
C GLY A 98 -7.52 -17.78 6.90
N ALA A 99 -7.53 -19.11 6.96
CA ALA A 99 -8.75 -19.90 7.04
C ALA A 99 -9.51 -19.66 8.36
N ALA A 100 -8.80 -19.58 9.49
CA ALA A 100 -9.40 -19.32 10.79
C ALA A 100 -9.98 -17.89 10.86
N VAL A 101 -9.27 -16.90 10.33
CA VAL A 101 -9.78 -15.52 10.25
C VAL A 101 -10.99 -15.43 9.30
N ALA A 102 -10.97 -16.14 8.17
CA ALA A 102 -12.10 -16.20 7.24
C ALA A 102 -13.35 -16.82 7.88
N GLU A 103 -13.18 -17.87 8.69
CA GLU A 103 -14.26 -18.51 9.44
C GLU A 103 -14.92 -17.54 10.43
N CYS A 104 -14.12 -16.75 11.16
CA CYS A 104 -14.62 -15.70 12.07
C CYS A 104 -15.55 -14.73 11.32
N LEU A 105 -15.18 -14.36 10.09
CA LEU A 105 -15.92 -13.42 9.25
C LEU A 105 -17.07 -14.07 8.46
N GLY A 106 -17.12 -15.39 8.38
CA GLY A 106 -18.11 -16.12 7.57
C GLY A 106 -17.89 -15.98 6.06
N ILE A 107 -16.66 -15.79 5.61
CA ILE A 107 -16.31 -15.65 4.18
C ILE A 107 -15.68 -16.94 3.63
N ALA A 108 -15.97 -17.26 2.37
CA ALA A 108 -15.40 -18.44 1.70
C ALA A 108 -13.98 -18.15 1.19
N THR A 109 -12.99 -18.91 1.67
CA THR A 109 -11.57 -18.74 1.29
C THR A 109 -11.27 -19.02 -0.18
N THR A 110 -12.22 -19.63 -0.90
CA THR A 110 -12.15 -19.85 -2.35
C THR A 110 -12.47 -18.60 -3.16
N GLU A 111 -13.12 -17.60 -2.56
CA GLU A 111 -13.60 -16.39 -3.25
C GLU A 111 -13.06 -15.08 -2.66
N ASP A 112 -12.81 -15.08 -1.34
CA ASP A 112 -12.25 -13.99 -0.56
C ASP A 112 -11.05 -14.45 0.27
N ALA A 113 -10.20 -13.52 0.68
CA ALA A 113 -9.26 -13.78 1.76
C ALA A 113 -9.00 -12.55 2.64
N PRO A 114 -8.89 -12.72 3.96
CA PRO A 114 -8.38 -11.69 4.87
C PRO A 114 -6.85 -11.58 4.73
N TRP A 115 -6.35 -10.37 4.53
CA TRP A 115 -4.92 -10.14 4.24
C TRP A 115 -4.20 -9.29 5.28
N ALA A 116 -4.93 -8.45 6.01
CA ALA A 116 -4.41 -7.65 7.10
C ALA A 116 -5.50 -7.42 8.15
N VAL A 117 -5.10 -7.41 9.42
CA VAL A 117 -5.98 -7.01 10.53
C VAL A 117 -5.31 -5.88 11.29
N LEU A 118 -6.00 -4.76 11.42
CA LEU A 118 -5.54 -3.59 12.14
C LEU A 118 -6.35 -3.44 13.43
N GLY A 119 -5.67 -3.53 14.56
CA GLY A 119 -6.20 -3.18 15.88
C GLY A 119 -5.82 -1.76 16.27
N PHE A 120 -6.76 -0.99 16.81
CA PHE A 120 -6.51 0.37 17.32
C PHE A 120 -7.56 0.80 18.34
N GLY A 121 -7.31 1.96 18.96
CA GLY A 121 -8.18 2.56 19.95
C GLY A 121 -7.95 2.02 21.37
N PRO A 122 -8.55 2.68 22.38
CA PRO A 122 -8.46 2.23 23.77
C PRO A 122 -9.01 0.81 23.95
N PRO A 123 -8.65 0.08 25.02
CA PRO A 123 -9.25 -1.21 25.31
C PRO A 123 -10.76 -1.07 25.37
N ALA A 124 -11.49 -2.01 24.79
CA ALA A 124 -12.93 -2.09 25.05
C ALA A 124 -13.11 -2.31 26.56
N GLY A 125 -13.85 -1.43 27.24
CA GLY A 125 -14.12 -1.54 28.68
C GLY A 125 -14.77 -2.87 29.06
N PRO A 126 -14.84 -3.22 30.36
CA PRO A 126 -15.45 -4.46 30.83
C PRO A 126 -16.87 -4.60 30.26
N ARG A 127 -17.05 -5.61 29.42
CA ARG A 127 -18.25 -5.81 28.60
C ARG A 127 -19.32 -6.45 29.46
N GLY A 128 -20.47 -5.79 29.60
CA GLY A 128 -21.65 -6.40 30.20
C GLY A 128 -22.16 -7.54 29.31
N ALA A 129 -22.68 -8.60 29.91
CA ALA A 129 -23.39 -9.63 29.15
C ALA A 129 -24.56 -8.96 28.41
N ALA A 130 -24.43 -8.81 27.09
CA ALA A 130 -25.49 -8.30 26.26
C ALA A 130 -26.71 -9.21 26.44
N SER A 131 -27.88 -8.64 26.78
CA SER A 131 -29.15 -9.35 26.56
C SER A 131 -29.18 -9.78 25.09
N PRO A 132 -29.63 -11.00 24.77
CA PRO A 132 -29.66 -11.49 23.39
C PRO A 132 -30.59 -10.61 22.56
N ALA A 133 -30.03 -9.58 21.96
CA ALA A 133 -30.69 -8.82 20.90
C ALA A 133 -30.86 -9.76 19.72
N SER A 134 -31.96 -9.65 18.99
CA SER A 134 -32.11 -10.37 17.73
C SER A 134 -30.96 -9.98 16.81
N VAL A 135 -29.99 -10.88 16.62
CA VAL A 135 -28.88 -10.68 15.72
C VAL A 135 -29.47 -10.56 14.31
N PRO A 136 -29.29 -9.43 13.59
CA PRO A 136 -29.83 -9.27 12.25
C PRO A 136 -29.33 -10.38 11.33
N ALA A 137 -30.17 -10.90 10.45
CA ALA A 137 -29.70 -11.85 9.44
C ALA A 137 -28.66 -11.18 8.53
N PRO A 138 -27.61 -11.91 8.10
CA PRO A 138 -26.64 -11.36 7.15
C PRO A 138 -27.35 -10.87 5.88
N PRO A 139 -27.02 -9.68 5.38
CA PRO A 139 -27.59 -9.17 4.15
C PRO A 139 -27.19 -10.07 2.97
N ARG A 140 -28.06 -10.17 1.97
CA ARG A 140 -27.71 -10.85 0.72
C ARG A 140 -26.64 -10.07 -0.03
N ALA A 141 -25.51 -10.69 -0.31
CA ALA A 141 -24.49 -10.11 -1.18
C ALA A 141 -25.03 -9.94 -2.62
N LEU A 142 -24.92 -8.73 -3.15
CA LEU A 142 -25.27 -8.41 -4.53
C LEU A 142 -23.99 -8.28 -5.35
N GLU A 143 -23.75 -9.27 -6.21
CA GLU A 143 -22.59 -9.27 -7.11
C GLU A 143 -23.03 -9.04 -8.56
N ARG A 144 -22.32 -8.16 -9.26
CA ARG A 144 -22.61 -7.83 -10.67
C ARG A 144 -22.40 -9.03 -11.58
N SER A 145 -21.43 -9.89 -11.29
CA SER A 145 -21.19 -11.11 -12.05
C SER A 145 -21.43 -12.35 -11.19
N ARG A 146 -22.19 -13.31 -11.72
CA ARG A 146 -22.34 -14.66 -11.16
C ARG A 146 -21.38 -15.67 -11.79
N ARG A 147 -20.65 -15.26 -12.84
CA ARG A 147 -19.64 -16.08 -13.52
C ARG A 147 -18.27 -15.43 -13.31
N VAL A 148 -17.43 -16.11 -12.55
CA VAL A 148 -16.10 -15.65 -12.19
C VAL A 148 -15.08 -16.45 -12.99
N LYS A 149 -14.20 -15.76 -13.74
CA LYS A 149 -13.04 -16.42 -14.36
C LYS A 149 -12.13 -16.95 -13.26
N ARG A 150 -11.52 -18.12 -13.48
CA ARG A 150 -10.63 -18.79 -12.53
C ARG A 150 -9.35 -19.24 -13.21
N SER A 151 -8.30 -19.45 -12.43
CA SER A 151 -7.05 -20.06 -12.85
C SER A 151 -6.61 -21.06 -11.79
N ALA A 152 -6.21 -22.25 -12.23
CA ALA A 152 -5.70 -23.28 -11.32
C ALA A 152 -4.41 -22.82 -10.62
N ALA A 153 -3.58 -22.02 -11.29
CA ALA A 153 -2.36 -21.47 -10.69
C ALA A 153 -2.69 -20.45 -9.60
N PHE A 154 -3.61 -19.53 -9.89
CA PHE A 154 -4.10 -18.56 -8.91
C PHE A 154 -4.74 -19.25 -7.70
N ASP A 155 -5.60 -20.24 -7.91
CA ASP A 155 -6.29 -20.97 -6.83
C ASP A 155 -5.32 -21.80 -5.98
N ARG A 156 -4.23 -22.34 -6.58
CA ARG A 156 -3.16 -22.98 -5.81
C ARG A 156 -2.40 -21.96 -4.95
N LEU A 157 -2.08 -20.79 -5.51
CA LEU A 157 -1.42 -19.73 -4.77
C LEU A 157 -2.27 -19.26 -3.58
N GLN A 158 -3.56 -18.98 -3.79
CA GLN A 158 -4.44 -18.51 -2.72
C GLN A 158 -4.59 -19.52 -1.58
N ARG A 159 -4.64 -20.83 -1.90
CA ARG A 159 -4.64 -21.89 -0.89
C ARG A 159 -3.33 -21.95 -0.12
N ALA A 160 -2.19 -21.82 -0.81
CA ALA A 160 -0.89 -21.84 -0.16
C ALA A 160 -0.62 -20.59 0.71
N CYS A 161 -1.31 -19.47 0.45
CA CYS A 161 -1.25 -18.25 1.25
C CYS A 161 -2.20 -18.23 2.46
N GLN A 162 -2.87 -19.36 2.77
CA GLN A 162 -3.70 -19.48 3.99
C GLN A 162 -2.86 -19.74 5.23
N GLU A 163 -1.67 -20.31 5.06
CA GLU A 163 -0.75 -20.57 6.16
C GLU A 163 0.20 -19.38 6.37
N PRO A 164 0.54 -19.07 7.64
CA PRO A 164 1.62 -18.14 7.97
C PRO A 164 2.94 -18.49 7.25
N ALA A 165 3.70 -17.46 6.87
CA ALA A 165 5.09 -17.68 6.46
C ALA A 165 5.95 -17.94 7.69
N VAL A 166 6.88 -18.89 7.57
CA VAL A 166 7.91 -19.08 8.60
C VAL A 166 9.06 -18.11 8.31
N PRO A 167 9.43 -17.24 9.27
CA PRO A 167 10.57 -16.34 9.08
C PRO A 167 11.87 -17.14 8.90
N PRO A 168 12.84 -16.63 8.12
CA PRO A 168 14.15 -17.27 8.03
C PRO A 168 14.88 -17.24 9.38
N ALA A 169 15.70 -18.27 9.65
CA ALA A 169 16.50 -18.37 10.88
C ALA A 169 17.50 -17.21 11.05
N SER A 170 17.96 -16.64 9.92
CA SER A 170 18.65 -15.36 9.87
C SER A 170 18.26 -14.68 8.56
N VAL A 171 17.75 -13.45 8.61
CA VAL A 171 17.72 -12.60 7.41
C VAL A 171 19.13 -12.04 7.28
N ALA A 172 19.95 -12.64 6.41
CA ALA A 172 21.17 -11.95 6.02
C ALA A 172 20.75 -10.74 5.16
N ASP A 173 21.10 -9.53 5.59
CA ASP A 173 21.14 -8.33 4.73
C ASP A 173 22.27 -8.43 3.67
N GLY A 174 22.52 -9.65 3.18
CA GLY A 174 23.69 -10.09 2.46
C GLY A 174 23.68 -9.73 0.98
N GLY A 175 23.22 -8.52 0.65
CA GLY A 175 23.63 -7.91 -0.60
C GLY A 175 25.08 -7.43 -0.48
N PRO A 176 25.86 -7.41 -1.58
CA PRO A 176 27.15 -6.71 -1.56
C PRO A 176 26.94 -5.28 -1.03
N PRO A 177 27.86 -4.76 -0.20
CA PRO A 177 27.74 -3.39 0.30
C PRO A 177 27.58 -2.46 -0.90
N PRO A 178 26.66 -1.47 -0.81
CA PRO A 178 26.47 -0.54 -1.91
C PRO A 178 27.83 0.09 -2.25
N PRO A 179 28.09 0.38 -3.54
CA PRO A 179 29.30 1.08 -3.92
C PRO A 179 29.45 2.36 -3.08
N PRO A 180 30.69 2.81 -2.82
CA PRO A 180 30.93 3.97 -1.97
C PRO A 180 30.06 5.13 -2.44
N PRO A 181 29.37 5.82 -1.51
CA PRO A 181 28.37 6.80 -1.86
C PRO A 181 29.00 7.90 -2.71
N LEU A 182 28.39 8.18 -3.86
CA LEU A 182 28.62 9.43 -4.54
C LEU A 182 28.18 10.58 -3.63
N LYS A 183 28.73 11.77 -3.86
CA LYS A 183 28.45 12.97 -3.05
C LYS A 183 26.94 13.14 -2.84
N PRO A 184 26.45 13.11 -1.58
CA PRO A 184 25.03 13.29 -1.30
C PRO A 184 24.51 14.63 -1.82
N VAL A 185 23.33 14.62 -2.42
CA VAL A 185 22.58 15.82 -2.80
C VAL A 185 21.55 16.10 -1.70
N PRO A 186 21.73 17.12 -0.87
CA PRO A 186 20.78 17.43 0.19
C PRO A 186 19.43 17.83 -0.41
N LEU A 187 18.35 17.35 0.18
CA LEU A 187 17.00 17.79 -0.15
C LEU A 187 16.56 18.91 0.79
N ALA A 188 15.59 19.70 0.34
CA ALA A 188 14.91 20.66 1.21
C ALA A 188 14.21 19.94 2.37
N ALA A 189 13.95 20.67 3.45
CA ALA A 189 13.09 20.19 4.52
C ALA A 189 11.71 19.81 3.94
N PRO A 190 11.14 18.66 4.31
CA PRO A 190 9.86 18.23 3.78
C PRO A 190 8.76 19.15 4.30
N ARG A 191 7.84 19.58 3.43
CA ARG A 191 6.68 20.36 3.87
C ARG A 191 5.79 19.49 4.77
N CYS A 192 5.25 20.08 5.83
CA CYS A 192 4.23 19.42 6.64
C CYS A 192 2.95 19.28 5.80
N THR A 193 2.41 18.06 5.73
CA THR A 193 1.27 17.74 4.88
C THR A 193 0.07 17.31 5.73
N ALA A 194 -1.08 17.95 5.52
CA ALA A 194 -2.34 17.54 6.15
C ALA A 194 -2.93 16.33 5.42
N LEU A 195 -2.26 15.17 5.52
CA LEU A 195 -2.55 13.95 4.74
C LEU A 195 -3.96 13.37 4.98
N LEU A 196 -4.62 13.76 6.08
CA LEU A 196 -5.98 13.35 6.42
C LEU A 196 -7.06 14.33 5.93
N ASP A 197 -6.67 15.50 5.40
CA ASP A 197 -7.61 16.48 4.85
C ASP A 197 -8.43 15.86 3.70
N LEU A 198 -9.76 15.92 3.82
CA LEU A 198 -10.69 15.40 2.82
C LEU A 198 -10.50 16.06 1.45
N ALA A 199 -10.14 17.33 1.38
CA ALA A 199 -9.85 18.03 0.13
C ALA A 199 -8.55 17.52 -0.52
N VAL A 200 -7.55 17.12 0.25
CA VAL A 200 -6.36 16.44 -0.28
C VAL A 200 -6.75 15.07 -0.85
N ARG A 201 -7.54 14.29 -0.10
CA ARG A 201 -7.99 12.96 -0.54
C ARG A 201 -8.88 13.02 -1.78
N ALA A 202 -9.76 14.02 -1.89
CA ALA A 202 -10.59 14.25 -3.08
C ALA A 202 -9.76 14.64 -4.31
N ARG A 203 -8.64 15.35 -4.12
CA ARG A 203 -7.73 15.73 -5.21
C ARG A 203 -6.85 14.57 -5.69
N ARG A 204 -6.56 13.60 -4.83
CA ARG A 204 -5.75 12.41 -5.14
C ARG A 204 -6.36 11.63 -6.32
N ALA A 205 -5.75 11.80 -7.49
CA ALA A 205 -6.12 11.06 -8.68
C ALA A 205 -4.91 10.79 -9.56
N SER A 206 -5.04 9.78 -10.40
CA SER A 206 -4.03 9.35 -11.36
C SER A 206 -4.26 10.06 -12.71
N ARG A 207 -3.59 11.19 -12.94
CA ARG A 207 -3.81 12.10 -14.09
C ARG A 207 -2.55 12.22 -14.99
N GLY A 208 -1.76 11.15 -15.11
CA GLY A 208 -0.50 11.16 -15.86
C GLY A 208 -0.61 11.57 -17.34
N ALA A 209 -1.74 11.26 -17.99
CA ALA A 209 -2.03 11.71 -19.35
C ALA A 209 -2.12 13.25 -19.50
N ARG A 210 -2.20 13.99 -18.38
CA ARG A 210 -2.31 15.45 -18.35
C ARG A 210 -1.07 16.14 -17.79
N PHE A 211 0.04 15.42 -17.63
CA PHE A 211 1.29 16.04 -17.22
C PHE A 211 1.67 17.18 -18.18
N THR A 212 2.13 18.28 -17.59
CA THR A 212 2.43 19.52 -18.31
C THR A 212 3.88 19.62 -18.75
N GLY A 213 4.79 18.86 -18.13
CA GLY A 213 6.23 19.08 -18.27
C GLY A 213 6.74 20.29 -17.48
N ALA A 214 5.94 20.88 -16.58
CA ALA A 214 6.39 21.95 -15.71
C ALA A 214 7.43 21.43 -14.70
N GLU A 215 8.40 22.29 -14.39
CA GLU A 215 9.34 22.07 -13.29
C GLU A 215 8.61 22.12 -11.94
N VAL A 216 9.11 21.38 -10.95
CA VAL A 216 8.59 21.41 -9.57
C VAL A 216 9.71 21.72 -8.58
N GLU A 217 9.34 22.32 -7.45
CA GLU A 217 10.29 22.65 -6.39
C GLU A 217 10.88 21.38 -5.74
N CYS A 218 12.15 21.45 -5.31
CA CYS A 218 12.80 20.40 -4.51
C CYS A 218 12.02 20.02 -3.25
N ALA A 219 11.34 21.00 -2.62
CA ALA A 219 10.49 20.75 -1.45
C ALA A 219 9.33 19.78 -1.74
N ALA A 220 8.76 19.77 -2.95
CA ALA A 220 7.71 18.84 -3.33
C ALA A 220 8.26 17.41 -3.49
N LEU A 221 9.43 17.26 -4.12
CA LEU A 221 10.14 15.97 -4.19
C LEU A 221 10.45 15.44 -2.78
N ALA A 222 10.99 16.31 -1.92
CA ALA A 222 11.32 15.97 -0.54
C ALA A 222 10.09 15.54 0.26
N ALA A 223 8.97 16.27 0.16
CA ALA A 223 7.72 15.91 0.82
C ALA A 223 7.20 14.54 0.37
N VAL A 224 7.26 14.23 -0.92
CA VAL A 224 6.82 12.94 -1.47
C VAL A 224 7.68 11.78 -0.96
N LEU A 225 9.01 11.89 -1.08
CA LEU A 225 9.93 10.84 -0.64
C LEU A 225 9.88 10.64 0.89
N HIS A 226 9.86 11.73 1.65
CA HIS A 226 9.77 11.68 3.10
C HIS A 226 8.47 11.02 3.56
N THR A 227 7.31 11.43 3.00
CA THR A 227 6.01 10.85 3.36
C THR A 227 5.94 9.35 3.06
N ALA A 228 6.55 8.93 1.95
CA ALA A 228 6.63 7.52 1.57
C ALA A 228 7.52 6.70 2.51
N ALA A 229 8.70 7.20 2.86
CA ALA A 229 9.59 6.55 3.82
C ALA A 229 8.96 6.47 5.22
N ASP A 230 8.31 7.54 5.67
CA ASP A 230 7.59 7.58 6.93
C ASP A 230 6.39 6.61 6.96
N ALA A 231 5.68 6.43 5.84
CA ALA A 231 4.64 5.41 5.73
C ALA A 231 5.18 3.98 5.85
N LEU A 232 6.33 3.69 5.25
CA LEU A 232 7.00 2.40 5.38
C LEU A 232 7.49 2.18 6.83
N ASN A 233 8.08 3.20 7.46
CA ASN A 233 8.52 3.15 8.85
C ASN A 233 7.35 2.93 9.82
N ARG A 234 6.20 3.58 9.58
CA ARG A 234 4.97 3.29 10.34
C ARG A 234 4.54 1.83 10.19
N LEU A 235 4.49 1.32 8.96
CA LEU A 235 4.08 -0.06 8.70
C LEU A 235 5.04 -1.07 9.37
N ALA A 236 6.34 -0.78 9.36
CA ALA A 236 7.36 -1.59 10.02
C ALA A 236 7.23 -1.59 11.55
N ARG A 237 6.93 -0.43 12.15
CA ARG A 237 6.82 -0.30 13.62
C ARG A 237 5.49 -0.81 14.18
N THR A 238 4.40 -0.68 13.43
CA THR A 238 3.05 -1.06 13.90
C THR A 238 2.74 -2.53 13.61
N GLY A 239 3.38 -3.11 12.58
CA GLY A 239 3.17 -4.48 12.16
C GLY A 239 4.04 -5.51 12.87
N SER A 240 3.55 -6.75 12.89
CA SER A 240 4.34 -7.95 13.13
C SER A 240 4.30 -8.86 11.90
N GLY A 241 5.36 -9.62 11.65
CA GLY A 241 5.41 -10.60 10.55
C GLY A 241 6.04 -10.06 9.26
N PRO A 242 5.84 -10.75 8.12
CA PRO A 242 6.52 -10.44 6.87
C PRO A 242 6.28 -9.00 6.37
N ALA A 243 5.07 -8.46 6.45
CA ALA A 243 4.76 -7.11 5.96
C ALA A 243 5.59 -6.02 6.66
N ALA A 244 5.79 -6.15 7.97
CA ALA A 244 6.63 -5.23 8.75
C ALA A 244 8.10 -5.32 8.32
N HIS A 245 8.59 -6.56 8.12
CA HIS A 245 9.94 -6.78 7.57
C HIS A 245 10.08 -6.17 6.17
N TRP A 246 9.16 -6.46 5.25
CA TRP A 246 9.21 -5.92 3.89
C TRP A 246 9.17 -4.41 3.88
N ALA A 247 8.37 -3.78 4.75
CA ALA A 247 8.33 -2.33 4.89
C ALA A 247 9.70 -1.77 5.31
N ALA A 248 10.36 -2.38 6.29
CA ALA A 248 11.67 -1.96 6.78
C ALA A 248 12.79 -2.10 5.73
N HIS A 249 12.66 -3.05 4.80
CA HIS A 249 13.67 -3.31 3.75
C HIS A 249 13.26 -2.73 2.38
N THR A 250 12.12 -2.05 2.30
CA THR A 250 11.70 -1.36 1.08
C THR A 250 12.50 -0.07 0.92
N ARG A 251 13.08 0.12 -0.27
CA ARG A 251 13.87 1.31 -0.61
C ARG A 251 13.15 2.16 -1.65
N LEU A 252 13.33 3.46 -1.54
CA LEU A 252 12.81 4.44 -2.49
C LEU A 252 13.93 4.91 -3.41
N HIS A 253 13.73 4.71 -4.70
CA HIS A 253 14.57 5.25 -5.76
C HIS A 253 13.82 6.33 -6.52
N CYS A 254 14.55 7.26 -7.14
CA CYS A 254 13.95 8.35 -7.87
C CYS A 254 14.73 8.68 -9.14
N ALA A 255 14.03 8.70 -10.28
CA ALA A 255 14.51 9.32 -11.51
C ALA A 255 14.04 10.78 -11.50
N VAL A 256 14.97 11.71 -11.38
CA VAL A 256 14.67 13.16 -11.37
C VAL A 256 14.73 13.67 -12.79
N HIS A 257 13.69 14.36 -13.27
CA HIS A 257 13.63 14.87 -14.64
C HIS A 257 13.72 16.40 -14.72
N ARG A 258 12.98 17.09 -13.85
CA ARG A 258 12.84 18.57 -13.83
C ARG A 258 12.43 19.05 -12.44
N VAL A 259 13.38 19.01 -11.51
CA VAL A 259 13.20 19.47 -10.14
C VAL A 259 14.18 20.60 -9.88
N SER A 260 13.70 21.77 -9.46
CA SER A 260 14.54 22.94 -9.24
C SER A 260 15.63 22.61 -8.21
N GLY A 261 16.90 22.83 -8.56
CA GLY A 261 18.04 22.58 -7.67
C GLY A 261 18.49 21.12 -7.54
N VAL A 262 17.89 20.18 -8.28
CA VAL A 262 18.33 18.77 -8.35
C VAL A 262 18.57 18.39 -9.82
N ALA A 263 19.81 18.01 -10.13
CA ALA A 263 20.17 17.66 -11.51
C ALA A 263 19.40 16.41 -11.98
N PRO A 264 18.95 16.35 -13.25
CA PRO A 264 18.28 15.16 -13.78
C PRO A 264 19.23 13.95 -13.78
N ASP A 265 18.85 12.89 -13.07
CA ASP A 265 19.63 11.66 -12.93
C ASP A 265 18.83 10.57 -12.16
N TRP A 266 19.48 9.43 -11.91
CA TRP A 266 19.00 8.34 -11.08
C TRP A 266 19.55 8.42 -9.65
N TYR A 267 18.65 8.37 -8.68
CA TYR A 267 18.96 8.53 -7.27
C TYR A 267 18.34 7.43 -6.41
N ARG A 268 18.99 7.14 -5.28
CA ARG A 268 18.42 6.45 -4.12
C ARG A 268 18.20 7.48 -3.01
N TYR A 269 17.02 7.47 -2.41
CA TYR A 269 16.71 8.34 -1.28
C TYR A 269 17.27 7.76 0.03
N GLN A 270 17.86 8.62 0.86
CA GLN A 270 18.32 8.33 2.22
C GLN A 270 17.50 9.15 3.22
N PRO A 271 16.52 8.53 3.90
CA PRO A 271 15.64 9.23 4.84
C PRO A 271 16.38 9.89 5.99
N GLU A 272 17.39 9.23 6.56
CA GLU A 272 18.11 9.69 7.75
C GLU A 272 18.94 10.94 7.47
N ALA A 273 19.49 11.04 6.27
CA ALA A 273 20.29 12.18 5.83
C ALA A 273 19.46 13.24 5.10
N GLN A 274 18.15 12.99 4.86
CA GLN A 274 17.28 13.80 4.01
C GLN A 274 17.98 14.16 2.68
N ALA A 275 18.53 13.15 2.01
CA ALA A 275 19.40 13.34 0.86
C ALA A 275 19.16 12.31 -0.24
N LEU A 276 19.58 12.65 -1.46
CA LEU A 276 19.64 11.77 -2.61
C LEU A 276 21.09 11.32 -2.84
N LEU A 277 21.27 10.02 -3.05
CA LEU A 277 22.52 9.45 -3.53
C LEU A 277 22.39 9.07 -4.99
N ARG A 278 23.25 9.61 -5.86
CA ARG A 278 23.32 9.17 -7.25
C ARG A 278 23.69 7.69 -7.30
N THR A 279 23.00 6.91 -8.14
CA THR A 279 23.32 5.48 -8.32
C THR A 279 24.42 5.29 -9.36
N GLY A 280 24.56 6.23 -10.30
CA GLY A 280 25.53 6.23 -11.39
C GLY A 280 26.70 7.20 -11.20
N ALA A 281 27.92 6.78 -11.54
CA ALA A 281 29.09 7.67 -11.57
C ALA A 281 28.91 8.76 -12.64
N ASP A 282 28.57 8.33 -13.86
CA ASP A 282 28.23 9.20 -14.97
C ASP A 282 26.79 9.71 -14.84
N ALA A 283 26.57 10.97 -15.22
CA ALA A 283 25.23 11.56 -15.20
C ALA A 283 24.40 11.04 -16.38
N ASP A 284 23.14 10.67 -16.11
CA ASP A 284 22.17 10.35 -17.15
C ASP A 284 21.01 11.38 -17.15
N PRO A 285 21.20 12.54 -17.80
CA PRO A 285 20.15 13.55 -17.91
C PRO A 285 18.96 13.09 -18.77
N ARG A 286 19.06 11.92 -19.44
CA ARG A 286 18.00 11.33 -20.25
C ARG A 286 17.26 10.20 -19.53
N CYS A 287 17.39 10.08 -18.21
CA CYS A 287 16.71 9.08 -17.39
C CYS A 287 15.20 8.97 -17.70
N ALA A 288 14.52 10.09 -17.96
CA ALA A 288 13.11 10.14 -18.32
C ALA A 288 12.76 9.36 -19.60
N VAL A 289 13.66 9.33 -20.58
CA VAL A 289 13.50 8.56 -21.83
C VAL A 289 13.54 7.06 -21.53
N THR A 290 14.41 6.63 -20.61
CA THR A 290 14.47 5.24 -20.15
C THR A 290 13.20 4.86 -19.41
N VAL A 291 12.68 5.74 -18.54
CA VAL A 291 11.37 5.54 -17.88
C VAL A 291 10.25 5.37 -18.91
N ARG A 292 10.24 6.15 -20.00
CA ARG A 292 9.28 5.98 -21.10
C ARG A 292 9.43 4.63 -21.80
N LYS A 293 10.66 4.25 -22.14
CA LYS A 293 10.95 2.97 -22.83
C LYS A 293 10.53 1.75 -22.00
N ALA A 294 10.52 1.87 -20.67
CA ALA A 294 10.09 0.79 -19.79
C ALA A 294 8.57 0.55 -19.79
N LEU A 295 7.74 1.47 -20.31
CA LEU A 295 6.30 1.28 -20.34
C LEU A 295 5.88 0.25 -21.39
N PHE A 296 5.11 -0.75 -20.99
CA PHE A 296 4.54 -1.74 -21.92
C PHE A 296 3.41 -1.17 -22.80
N ALA A 297 2.82 -0.04 -22.39
CA ALA A 297 1.77 0.65 -23.14
C ALA A 297 1.97 2.16 -23.08
N ALA A 298 1.72 2.85 -24.20
CA ALA A 298 1.77 4.31 -24.30
C ALA A 298 0.52 4.97 -23.69
N SER A 299 0.24 4.72 -22.41
CA SER A 299 -0.94 5.26 -21.71
C SER A 299 -0.80 6.71 -21.27
N PHE A 300 0.43 7.23 -21.18
CA PHE A 300 0.78 8.63 -20.91
C PHE A 300 2.26 8.88 -21.28
N ASN A 301 2.72 10.13 -21.22
CA ASN A 301 4.12 10.48 -21.43
C ASN A 301 4.85 10.74 -20.10
N PRO A 302 5.67 9.80 -19.59
CA PRO A 302 6.42 10.00 -18.33
C PRO A 302 7.56 11.01 -18.46
N GLU A 303 7.98 11.40 -19.67
CA GLU A 303 8.97 12.48 -19.86
C GLU A 303 8.42 13.85 -19.45
N LEU A 304 7.10 14.00 -19.37
CA LEU A 304 6.42 15.20 -18.86
C LEU A 304 6.24 15.17 -17.34
N ALA A 305 6.52 14.06 -16.67
CA ALA A 305 6.56 14.01 -15.22
C ALA A 305 7.78 14.80 -14.71
N ALA A 306 7.68 15.34 -13.51
CA ALA A 306 8.76 16.09 -12.90
C ALA A 306 9.85 15.18 -12.30
N PHE A 307 9.41 14.07 -11.75
CA PHE A 307 10.24 12.98 -11.28
C PHE A 307 9.41 11.69 -11.26
N THR A 308 10.08 10.55 -11.15
CA THR A 308 9.46 9.24 -11.01
C THR A 308 10.02 8.56 -9.77
N VAL A 309 9.16 8.10 -8.88
CA VAL A 309 9.55 7.32 -7.71
C VAL A 309 9.39 5.84 -8.05
N HIS A 310 10.45 5.06 -7.81
CA HIS A 310 10.44 3.61 -7.91
C HIS A 310 10.55 3.00 -6.53
N VAL A 311 9.61 2.14 -6.19
CA VAL A 311 9.61 1.38 -4.92
C VAL A 311 10.30 0.06 -5.19
N SER A 312 11.39 -0.24 -4.49
CA SER A 312 12.14 -1.49 -4.64
C SER A 312 12.16 -2.29 -3.35
N THR A 313 12.13 -3.62 -3.45
CA THR A 313 12.16 -4.54 -2.31
C THR A 313 13.23 -5.60 -2.54
N PRO A 314 13.67 -6.33 -1.50
CA PRO A 314 14.47 -7.53 -1.72
C PRO A 314 13.67 -8.54 -2.58
N LEU A 315 14.32 -9.20 -3.54
CA LEU A 315 13.64 -10.06 -4.52
C LEU A 315 13.30 -11.44 -3.97
N ASP A 316 14.15 -11.97 -3.08
CA ASP A 316 13.97 -13.31 -2.55
C ASP A 316 12.99 -13.35 -1.38
N TRP A 317 11.70 -13.37 -1.72
CA TRP A 317 10.64 -13.63 -0.75
C TRP A 317 10.59 -15.09 -0.29
N ARG A 318 11.27 -16.04 -0.97
CA ARG A 318 11.19 -17.47 -0.64
C ARG A 318 11.98 -17.83 0.61
N ALA A 319 12.92 -16.96 1.01
CA ALA A 319 13.59 -17.04 2.31
C ALA A 319 12.58 -17.08 3.47
N TRP A 320 11.46 -16.36 3.33
CA TRP A 320 10.29 -16.53 4.16
C TRP A 320 9.51 -17.74 3.64
N ARG A 321 9.59 -18.87 4.34
CA ARG A 321 9.07 -20.16 3.86
C ARG A 321 7.53 -20.10 3.81
N GLY A 322 6.98 -19.66 2.68
CA GLY A 322 5.54 -19.55 2.42
C GLY A 322 5.21 -18.46 1.39
N PRO A 323 4.32 -18.72 0.41
CA PRO A 323 3.99 -17.74 -0.64
C PRO A 323 3.23 -16.52 -0.14
N VAL A 324 2.71 -16.55 1.10
CA VAL A 324 2.13 -15.37 1.74
C VAL A 324 3.13 -14.23 1.89
N ALA A 325 4.44 -14.53 2.00
CA ALA A 325 5.48 -13.51 2.07
C ALA A 325 5.51 -12.63 0.80
N TYR A 326 5.26 -13.21 -0.37
CA TYR A 326 5.12 -12.44 -1.61
C TYR A 326 3.93 -11.47 -1.55
N ARG A 327 2.78 -11.93 -1.06
CA ARG A 327 1.59 -11.08 -0.86
C ARG A 327 1.90 -9.90 0.07
N GLU A 328 2.57 -10.17 1.19
CA GLU A 328 2.89 -9.16 2.19
C GLU A 328 3.95 -8.16 1.74
N GLN A 329 4.90 -8.60 0.92
CA GLN A 329 5.81 -7.69 0.23
C GLN A 329 5.02 -6.68 -0.61
N GLN A 330 4.01 -7.14 -1.35
CA GLN A 330 3.19 -6.26 -2.19
C GLN A 330 2.26 -5.34 -1.35
N LEU A 331 1.88 -5.73 -0.12
CA LEU A 331 1.19 -4.82 0.82
C LEU A 331 2.08 -3.61 1.17
N ALA A 332 3.36 -3.83 1.48
CA ALA A 332 4.32 -2.77 1.75
C ALA A 332 4.51 -1.85 0.53
N VAL A 333 4.61 -2.43 -0.68
CA VAL A 333 4.67 -1.67 -1.93
C VAL A 333 3.43 -0.79 -2.10
N GLY A 334 2.24 -1.33 -1.85
CA GLY A 334 0.98 -0.58 -1.92
C GLY A 334 0.90 0.58 -0.92
N ALA A 335 1.38 0.38 0.31
CA ALA A 335 1.43 1.44 1.32
C ALA A 335 2.33 2.61 0.88
N ALA A 336 3.47 2.31 0.24
CA ALA A 336 4.32 3.33 -0.36
C ALA A 336 3.63 4.04 -1.53
N VAL A 337 2.94 3.31 -2.43
CA VAL A 337 2.16 3.89 -3.54
C VAL A 337 1.11 4.88 -3.02
N GLU A 338 0.38 4.52 -1.97
CA GLU A 338 -0.60 5.43 -1.35
C GLU A 338 0.07 6.68 -0.80
N ALA A 339 1.15 6.53 -0.05
CA ALA A 339 1.87 7.65 0.52
C ALA A 339 2.42 8.61 -0.55
N ILE A 340 3.00 8.08 -1.64
CA ILE A 340 3.51 8.88 -2.76
C ILE A 340 2.37 9.65 -3.43
N THR A 341 1.28 8.98 -3.77
CA THR A 341 0.16 9.60 -4.49
C THR A 341 -0.58 10.63 -3.65
N LEU A 342 -0.70 10.40 -2.34
CA LEU A 342 -1.34 11.33 -1.43
C LEU A 342 -0.46 12.55 -1.10
N ALA A 343 0.86 12.35 -0.94
CA ALA A 343 1.80 13.45 -0.81
C ALA A 343 1.82 14.32 -2.08
N ALA A 344 1.83 13.69 -3.27
CA ALA A 344 1.72 14.41 -4.54
C ALA A 344 0.45 15.28 -4.59
N ALA A 345 -0.68 14.74 -4.14
CA ALA A 345 -1.94 15.50 -4.09
C ALA A 345 -1.87 16.71 -3.13
N THR A 346 -1.16 16.59 -2.01
CA THR A 346 -0.93 17.71 -1.08
C THR A 346 -0.10 18.82 -1.74
N GLU A 347 0.88 18.42 -2.53
CA GLU A 347 1.73 19.30 -3.34
C GLU A 347 1.04 19.86 -4.60
N ARG A 348 -0.27 19.61 -4.76
CA ARG A 348 -1.05 19.96 -5.97
C ARG A 348 -0.50 19.35 -7.27
N LEU A 349 0.21 18.22 -7.13
CA LEU A 349 0.70 17.39 -8.22
C LEU A 349 -0.21 16.17 -8.38
N SER A 350 -0.02 15.42 -9.46
CA SER A 350 -0.63 14.09 -9.62
C SER A 350 0.45 13.02 -9.58
N GLY A 351 0.23 11.98 -8.78
CA GLY A 351 0.97 10.72 -8.87
C GLY A 351 0.24 9.74 -9.79
N HIS A 352 0.95 9.14 -10.73
CA HIS A 352 0.43 8.15 -11.67
C HIS A 352 1.18 6.81 -11.50
N PRO A 353 0.65 5.89 -10.69
CA PRO A 353 1.24 4.57 -10.50
C PRO A 353 1.11 3.67 -11.74
N VAL A 354 2.17 2.92 -12.01
CA VAL A 354 2.29 1.91 -13.06
C VAL A 354 2.93 0.67 -12.44
N LEU A 355 2.27 -0.47 -12.60
CA LEU A 355 2.71 -1.76 -12.05
C LEU A 355 3.14 -2.75 -13.14
N GLY A 356 2.78 -2.48 -14.40
CA GLY A 356 3.24 -3.21 -15.58
C GLY A 356 4.24 -2.38 -16.36
N PHE A 357 5.53 -2.64 -16.15
CA PHE A 357 6.64 -2.00 -16.85
C PHE A 357 7.84 -2.96 -16.87
N ASP A 358 8.82 -2.68 -17.72
CA ASP A 358 10.09 -3.40 -17.80
C ASP A 358 10.95 -3.09 -16.55
N ALA A 359 10.76 -3.90 -15.51
CA ALA A 359 11.48 -3.75 -14.25
C ALA A 359 12.99 -3.98 -14.43
N ASP A 360 13.40 -4.89 -15.31
CA ASP A 360 14.80 -5.20 -15.55
C ASP A 360 15.55 -4.00 -16.17
N LEU A 361 14.89 -3.27 -17.09
CA LEU A 361 15.45 -2.04 -17.64
C LEU A 361 15.68 -0.97 -16.57
N ILE A 362 14.73 -0.82 -15.65
CA ILE A 362 14.84 0.13 -14.55
C ILE A 362 15.87 -0.32 -13.51
N ASP A 363 15.92 -1.61 -13.17
CA ASP A 363 16.91 -2.18 -12.26
C ASP A 363 18.33 -2.00 -12.80
N ARG A 364 18.54 -2.18 -14.12
CA ARG A 364 19.81 -1.85 -14.77
C ARG A 364 20.17 -0.37 -14.64
N ALA A 365 19.20 0.53 -14.82
CA ALA A 365 19.43 1.98 -14.71
C ALA A 365 19.84 2.40 -13.29
N TYR A 366 19.23 1.79 -12.26
CA TYR A 366 19.62 2.00 -10.87
C TYR A 366 20.84 1.18 -10.41
N ARG A 367 21.39 0.32 -11.27
CA ARG A 367 22.47 -0.64 -10.92
C ARG A 367 22.07 -1.57 -9.77
N LEU A 368 20.84 -2.06 -9.81
CA LEU A 368 20.28 -3.02 -8.86
C LEU A 368 20.50 -4.48 -9.27
N VAL A 369 21.01 -4.73 -10.48
CA VAL A 369 21.39 -6.08 -10.92
C VAL A 369 22.33 -6.71 -9.90
N ASP A 370 22.03 -7.93 -9.47
CA ASP A 370 22.76 -8.70 -8.45
C ASP A 370 22.79 -8.09 -7.04
N SER A 371 22.08 -6.97 -6.79
CA SER A 371 21.99 -6.34 -5.45
C SER A 371 21.04 -7.08 -4.49
N GLY A 372 20.33 -8.09 -4.98
CA GLY A 372 19.24 -8.75 -4.27
C GLY A 372 17.97 -7.91 -4.14
N HIS A 373 17.93 -6.68 -4.68
CA HIS A 373 16.75 -5.81 -4.74
C HIS A 373 16.27 -5.63 -6.18
N GLY A 374 14.98 -5.34 -6.34
CA GLY A 374 14.42 -4.93 -7.62
C GLY A 374 13.14 -4.13 -7.49
N VAL A 375 12.86 -3.32 -8.50
CA VAL A 375 11.71 -2.41 -8.51
C VAL A 375 10.37 -3.14 -8.63
N GLN A 376 9.43 -2.76 -7.78
CA GLN A 376 8.09 -3.34 -7.66
C GLN A 376 6.98 -2.37 -8.09
N ALA A 377 7.21 -1.07 -8.09
CA ALA A 377 6.24 -0.08 -8.56
C ALA A 377 6.95 1.14 -9.14
N GLN A 378 6.35 1.75 -10.15
CA GLN A 378 6.77 2.99 -10.78
C GLN A 378 5.68 4.04 -10.60
N ILE A 379 5.96 5.17 -9.98
CA ILE A 379 4.99 6.24 -9.76
C ILE A 379 5.54 7.54 -10.35
N CYS A 380 5.02 7.96 -11.50
CA CYS A 380 5.39 9.23 -12.11
C CYS A 380 4.66 10.37 -11.40
N VAL A 381 5.35 11.44 -11.05
CA VAL A 381 4.78 12.58 -10.32
C VAL A 381 5.04 13.86 -11.10
N GLY A 382 4.01 14.68 -11.32
CA GLY A 382 4.16 15.93 -12.04
C GLY A 382 2.96 16.85 -11.95
N ALA A 383 3.17 18.10 -12.36
CA ALA A 383 2.10 19.09 -12.47
C ALA A 383 1.16 18.72 -13.63
N VAL A 384 -0.14 18.84 -13.39
CA VAL A 384 -1.16 18.48 -14.36
C VAL A 384 -1.96 19.70 -14.81
N ARG A 385 -2.41 19.70 -16.06
CA ARG A 385 -3.38 20.69 -16.54
C ARG A 385 -4.66 20.58 -15.71
N THR A 386 -5.28 21.72 -15.43
CA THR A 386 -6.62 21.77 -14.85
C THR A 386 -7.60 21.02 -15.76
N ASP A 387 -8.49 20.26 -15.15
CA ASP A 387 -9.54 19.55 -15.88
C ASP A 387 -10.57 20.56 -16.40
N PRO A 388 -10.87 20.61 -17.71
CA PRO A 388 -12.02 21.37 -18.20
C PRO A 388 -13.36 20.64 -17.98
N GLN A 389 -13.38 19.43 -17.40
CA GLN A 389 -14.63 18.74 -17.08
C GLN A 389 -15.34 19.45 -15.91
N TRP A 390 -16.38 20.19 -16.26
CA TRP A 390 -17.41 20.71 -15.38
C TRP A 390 -17.91 19.61 -14.43
N GLU A 391 -17.60 19.72 -13.15
CA GLU A 391 -18.42 19.12 -12.11
C GLU A 391 -19.78 19.83 -12.18
N MET A 392 -20.79 19.20 -12.79
CA MET A 392 -22.17 19.60 -12.56
C MET A 392 -22.51 19.29 -11.10
N GLY A 393 -22.27 20.26 -10.23
CA GLY A 393 -22.81 20.25 -8.88
C GLY A 393 -24.33 20.40 -8.97
N ILE A 394 -25.06 19.31 -8.84
CA ILE A 394 -26.50 19.38 -8.55
C ILE A 394 -26.62 19.85 -7.10
N SER A 395 -26.73 21.16 -6.90
CA SER A 395 -27.21 21.72 -5.64
C SER A 395 -28.69 21.38 -5.54
N GLN A 396 -29.06 20.61 -4.51
CA GLN A 396 -30.45 20.54 -4.09
C GLN A 396 -30.79 21.91 -3.47
N ARG A 397 -31.84 22.56 -4.00
CA ARG A 397 -32.49 23.70 -3.37
C ARG A 397 -33.43 23.22 -2.28
#